data_AF-W2SQC8-F1
#
_entry.id   AF-W2SQC8-F1
#
_cell.length_a   1.000
_cell.length_b   1.000
_cell.length_c   1.000
_cell.angle_alpha   90.00
_cell.angle_beta   90.00
_cell.angle_gamma   90.00
#
_symmetry.space_group_name_H-M   'P 1'
#
loop_
_entity.id
_entity.type
_entity.pdbx_description
1 polymer ?
#
loop_
_entity_poly.entity_id
_entity_poly.type
_entity_poly.pdbx_seq_one_letter_code
_entity_poly.pdbx_strand_id
1 'polypeptide(L)'
;MFVFNGAVHMLLFTAFGKLSMVSLHEWTGSSFKPVELQSFAAIPTSDSSSRVTLVVADGADDKTKYLISTVDHQMRVARLTSAGSGATVEHLFDIPPEQGIGLSQATSGVVAGKRLLVCFGTHGCGFRWENGRIIACDLENKTCETLDINTDSAPHWGFNGAIGYGFMPSGSWVHACGSVPQGMTGSRYDGSIWELNNLDSTPSWKQLNTGFSSDMEGEVVVDTKHGVVYSVGKTQIGKAKI
;
A
#
# COMPACT_ATOMS: atom_id res chain seq x y z
N MET A 1 3.85 -9.56 -3.99
CA MET A 1 4.35 -10.52 -2.97
C MET A 1 4.36 -9.79 -1.63
N PHE A 2 4.25 -10.51 -0.53
CA PHE A 2 4.25 -9.93 0.82
C PHE A 2 4.62 -11.00 1.85
N VAL A 3 5.04 -10.60 3.06
CA VAL A 3 5.28 -11.55 4.16
C VAL A 3 3.96 -11.84 4.87
N PHE A 4 3.62 -13.11 5.04
CA PHE A 4 2.38 -13.56 5.66
C PHE A 4 2.63 -14.88 6.39
N ASN A 5 2.16 -14.97 7.64
CA ASN A 5 2.39 -16.09 8.55
C ASN A 5 3.88 -16.52 8.61
N GLY A 6 4.78 -15.53 8.71
CA GLY A 6 6.22 -15.74 8.79
C GLY A 6 6.93 -16.12 7.48
N ALA A 7 6.23 -16.26 6.35
CA ALA A 7 6.82 -16.65 5.07
C ALA A 7 6.46 -15.67 3.94
N VAL A 8 7.29 -15.61 2.91
CA VAL A 8 7.01 -14.80 1.71
C VAL A 8 5.94 -15.49 0.87
N HIS A 9 4.88 -14.76 0.56
CA HIS A 9 3.76 -15.24 -0.22
C HIS A 9 3.56 -14.45 -1.51
N MET A 10 3.04 -15.14 -2.52
CA MET A 10 2.59 -14.58 -3.79
C MET A 10 1.10 -14.87 -3.97
N LEU A 11 0.28 -13.81 -3.95
CA LEU A 11 -1.13 -13.88 -4.29
C LEU A 11 -1.32 -13.53 -5.77
N LEU A 12 -1.93 -14.43 -6.53
CA LEU A 12 -2.34 -14.19 -7.92
C LEU A 12 -3.81 -13.78 -7.95
N PHE A 13 -4.13 -12.77 -8.74
CA PHE A 13 -5.49 -12.25 -8.93
C PHE A 13 -5.73 -11.93 -10.41
N THR A 14 -6.99 -11.80 -10.80
CA THR A 14 -7.35 -11.40 -12.17
C THR A 14 -7.13 -9.90 -12.39
N ALA A 15 -6.32 -9.55 -13.38
CA ALA A 15 -5.97 -8.16 -13.67
C ALA A 15 -7.04 -7.40 -14.45
N PHE A 16 -7.97 -8.09 -15.12
CA PHE A 16 -8.98 -7.49 -15.99
C PHE A 16 -10.33 -8.22 -15.91
N GLY A 17 -11.43 -7.48 -16.10
CA GLY A 17 -12.78 -8.01 -16.34
C GLY A 17 -13.52 -8.61 -15.14
N LYS A 18 -12.81 -8.89 -14.04
CA LYS A 18 -13.38 -9.30 -12.75
C LYS A 18 -12.34 -9.17 -11.65
N LEU A 19 -12.79 -8.95 -10.42
CA LEU A 19 -12.00 -9.10 -9.21
C LEU A 19 -12.14 -10.53 -8.68
N SER A 20 -11.06 -11.30 -8.72
CA SER A 20 -11.00 -12.67 -8.23
C SER A 20 -9.60 -12.99 -7.72
N MET A 21 -9.51 -13.55 -6.51
CA MET A 21 -8.28 -14.13 -5.99
C MET A 21 -8.14 -15.54 -6.54
N VAL A 22 -7.08 -15.79 -7.31
CA VAL A 22 -6.92 -17.00 -8.12
C VAL A 22 -6.18 -18.07 -7.35
N SER A 23 -5.04 -17.74 -6.75
CA SER A 23 -4.24 -18.69 -5.98
C SER A 23 -3.25 -17.97 -5.07
N LEU A 24 -2.90 -18.62 -3.97
CA LEU A 24 -1.85 -18.18 -3.04
C LEU A 24 -0.70 -19.18 -3.09
N HIS A 25 0.53 -18.68 -3.06
CA HIS A 25 1.73 -19.52 -3.07
C HIS A 25 2.72 -19.06 -2.01
N GLU A 26 3.34 -20.01 -1.31
CA GLU A 26 4.37 -19.78 -0.30
C GLU A 26 5.77 -20.03 -0.88
N TRP A 27 6.71 -19.14 -0.61
CA TRP A 27 8.11 -19.30 -0.97
C TRP A 27 8.82 -20.25 -0.01
N THR A 28 9.39 -21.32 -0.55
CA THR A 28 10.07 -22.38 0.21
C THR A 28 11.59 -22.19 0.31
N GLY A 29 12.11 -21.03 -0.10
CA GLY A 29 13.56 -20.81 -0.24
C GLY A 29 14.11 -21.14 -1.63
N SER A 30 13.38 -21.92 -2.44
CA SER A 30 13.80 -22.31 -3.80
C SER A 30 12.68 -22.25 -4.84
N SER A 31 11.43 -22.41 -4.43
CA SER A 31 10.27 -22.32 -5.31
C SER A 31 9.02 -21.84 -4.57
N PHE A 32 8.03 -21.38 -5.33
CA PHE A 32 6.69 -21.08 -4.84
C PHE A 32 5.83 -22.35 -4.89
N LYS A 33 5.23 -22.74 -3.75
CA LYS A 33 4.30 -23.88 -3.65
C LYS A 33 2.88 -23.39 -3.38
N PRO A 34 1.86 -24.04 -3.96
CA PRO A 34 0.47 -23.64 -3.75
C PRO A 34 0.06 -23.83 -2.29
N VAL A 35 -0.72 -22.86 -1.80
CA VAL A 35 -1.40 -22.86 -0.50
C VAL A 35 -2.90 -22.92 -0.78
N GLU A 36 -3.64 -23.72 -0.01
CA GLU A 36 -5.10 -23.75 -0.13
C GLU A 36 -5.65 -22.34 0.13
N LEU A 37 -6.43 -21.82 -0.82
CA LEU A 37 -7.02 -20.49 -0.75
C LEU A 37 -8.53 -20.58 -0.93
N GLN A 38 -9.26 -20.21 0.11
CA GLN A 38 -10.70 -19.98 0.03
C GLN A 38 -10.94 -18.49 -0.16
N SER A 39 -11.72 -18.09 -1.16
CA SER A 39 -11.96 -16.68 -1.47
C SER A 39 -13.44 -16.44 -1.73
N PHE A 40 -13.88 -15.19 -1.54
CA PHE A 40 -15.17 -14.72 -2.02
C PHE A 40 -15.32 -14.96 -3.54
N ALA A 41 -16.58 -15.08 -3.99
CA ALA A 41 -16.91 -15.30 -5.39
C ALA A 41 -16.43 -14.14 -6.26
N ALA A 42 -16.03 -14.43 -7.51
CA ALA A 42 -15.54 -13.40 -8.42
C ALA A 42 -16.57 -12.27 -8.61
N ILE A 43 -16.13 -11.03 -8.45
CA ILE A 43 -16.96 -9.84 -8.62
C ILE A 43 -16.74 -9.34 -10.06
N PRO A 44 -17.76 -9.39 -10.94
CA PRO A 44 -17.62 -8.91 -12.32
C PRO A 44 -17.43 -7.40 -12.35
N THR A 45 -16.71 -6.92 -13.36
CA THR A 45 -16.60 -5.49 -13.64
C THR A 45 -17.66 -5.03 -14.64
N SER A 46 -17.80 -3.73 -14.78
CA SER A 46 -18.65 -3.11 -15.79
C SER A 46 -18.17 -3.39 -17.22
N ASP A 47 -16.85 -3.47 -17.44
CA ASP A 47 -16.23 -3.75 -18.73
C ASP A 47 -15.12 -4.82 -18.61
N SER A 48 -15.00 -5.70 -19.60
CA SER A 48 -13.92 -6.70 -19.68
C SER A 48 -12.50 -6.12 -19.66
N SER A 49 -12.35 -4.87 -20.08
CA SER A 49 -11.09 -4.10 -20.11
C SER A 49 -10.82 -3.33 -18.81
N SER A 50 -11.75 -3.32 -17.86
CA SER A 50 -11.57 -2.69 -16.57
C SER A 50 -10.41 -3.34 -15.81
N ARG A 51 -9.41 -2.53 -15.47
CA ARG A 51 -8.22 -2.97 -14.74
C ARG A 51 -8.51 -3.11 -13.26
N VAL A 52 -8.01 -4.19 -12.67
CA VAL A 52 -7.94 -4.40 -11.23
C VAL A 52 -6.53 -4.06 -10.75
N THR A 53 -6.43 -3.24 -9.70
CA THR A 53 -5.20 -3.07 -8.93
C THR A 53 -5.40 -3.58 -7.52
N LEU A 54 -4.31 -4.00 -6.87
CA LEU A 54 -4.34 -4.54 -5.52
C LEU A 54 -3.16 -4.00 -4.71
N VAL A 55 -3.48 -3.47 -3.53
CA VAL A 55 -2.52 -3.10 -2.49
C VAL A 55 -2.69 -4.07 -1.32
N VAL A 56 -1.58 -4.44 -0.70
CA VAL A 56 -1.58 -5.27 0.51
C VAL A 56 -1.14 -4.39 1.68
N ALA A 57 -1.95 -4.38 2.73
CA ALA A 57 -1.68 -3.71 3.99
C ALA A 57 -1.45 -4.75 5.09
N ASP A 58 -0.45 -4.50 5.94
CA ASP A 58 -0.21 -5.31 7.12
C ASP A 58 -1.39 -5.21 8.10
N GLY A 59 -1.84 -6.35 8.63
CA GLY A 59 -2.83 -6.40 9.70
C GLY A 59 -2.19 -6.24 11.08
N ALA A 60 -3.00 -6.46 12.12
CA ALA A 60 -2.57 -6.38 13.52
C ALA A 60 -1.58 -7.49 13.94
N ASP A 61 -1.51 -8.58 13.16
CA ASP A 61 -0.62 -9.70 13.38
C ASP A 61 -0.02 -10.22 12.06
N ASP A 62 0.89 -11.18 12.16
CA ASP A 62 1.53 -11.80 11.00
C ASP A 62 0.59 -12.69 10.19
N LYS A 63 -0.57 -13.08 10.75
CA LYS A 63 -1.56 -13.99 10.16
C LYS A 63 -2.71 -13.26 9.46
N THR A 64 -2.70 -11.93 9.46
CA THR A 64 -3.76 -11.10 8.90
C THR A 64 -3.15 -10.07 7.96
N LYS A 65 -3.71 -9.97 6.76
CA LYS A 65 -3.47 -8.86 5.82
C LYS A 65 -4.79 -8.29 5.36
N TYR A 66 -4.75 -7.03 4.97
CA TYR A 66 -5.85 -6.37 4.29
C TYR A 66 -5.49 -6.18 2.83
N LEU A 67 -6.41 -6.54 1.95
CA LEU A 67 -6.28 -6.43 0.51
C LEU A 67 -7.19 -5.27 0.08
N ILE A 68 -6.59 -4.21 -0.46
CA ILE A 68 -7.32 -3.07 -0.98
C ILE A 68 -7.29 -3.17 -2.50
N SER A 69 -8.40 -3.62 -3.08
CA SER A 69 -8.55 -3.68 -4.52
C SER A 69 -9.15 -2.39 -5.04
N THR A 70 -8.73 -1.93 -6.22
CA THR A 70 -9.42 -0.87 -6.96
C THR A 70 -9.85 -1.43 -8.29
N VAL A 71 -11.15 -1.34 -8.60
CA VAL A 71 -11.68 -1.67 -9.91
C VAL A 71 -12.93 -0.84 -10.19
N ASP A 72 -13.05 -0.32 -11.40
CA ASP A 72 -14.07 0.65 -11.80
C ASP A 72 -14.11 1.87 -10.86
N HIS A 73 -12.92 2.31 -10.42
CA HIS A 73 -12.73 3.38 -9.43
C HIS A 73 -13.40 3.15 -8.06
N GLN A 74 -13.89 1.94 -7.83
CA GLN A 74 -14.42 1.50 -6.54
C GLN A 74 -13.31 0.76 -5.78
N MET A 75 -12.92 1.31 -4.64
CA MET A 75 -12.02 0.64 -3.71
C MET A 75 -12.78 -0.35 -2.83
N ARG A 76 -12.25 -1.55 -2.67
CA ARG A 76 -12.87 -2.61 -1.86
C ARG A 76 -11.85 -3.23 -0.94
N VAL A 77 -12.26 -3.42 0.32
CA VAL A 77 -11.42 -3.98 1.37
C VAL A 77 -11.80 -5.43 1.58
N ALA A 78 -10.82 -6.31 1.46
CA ALA A 78 -10.92 -7.70 1.86
C ALA A 78 -9.86 -8.02 2.93
N ARG A 79 -10.11 -9.06 3.72
CA ARG A 79 -9.19 -9.55 4.75
C ARG A 79 -8.71 -10.94 4.37
N LEU A 80 -7.39 -11.10 4.32
CA LEU A 80 -6.70 -12.37 4.17
C LEU A 80 -6.27 -12.85 5.55
N THR A 81 -6.72 -14.03 5.97
CA THR A 81 -6.35 -14.68 7.23
C THR A 81 -5.77 -16.07 7.01
N SER A 82 -4.79 -16.44 7.82
CA SER A 82 -4.28 -17.81 7.82
C SER A 82 -5.27 -18.74 8.52
N ALA A 83 -5.56 -19.88 7.91
CA ALA A 83 -6.51 -20.88 8.39
C ALA A 83 -5.89 -22.28 8.32
N GLY A 84 -5.24 -22.71 9.41
CA GLY A 84 -4.52 -23.99 9.44
C GLY A 84 -3.37 -24.02 8.43
N SER A 85 -3.42 -24.96 7.47
CA SER A 85 -2.47 -25.05 6.35
C SER A 85 -2.85 -24.20 5.13
N GLY A 86 -3.96 -23.47 5.19
CA GLY A 86 -4.48 -22.64 4.10
C GLY A 86 -4.65 -21.18 4.50
N ALA A 87 -5.37 -20.45 3.67
CA ALA A 87 -5.77 -19.08 3.91
C ALA A 87 -7.18 -18.79 3.38
N THR A 88 -7.84 -17.81 3.98
CA THR A 88 -9.16 -17.36 3.58
C THR A 88 -9.13 -15.88 3.23
N VAL A 89 -9.79 -15.49 2.14
CA VAL A 89 -10.04 -14.10 1.75
C VAL A 89 -11.52 -13.80 1.86
N GLU A 90 -11.86 -12.91 2.78
CA GLU A 90 -13.21 -12.43 3.03
C GLU A 90 -13.34 -10.98 2.54
N HIS A 91 -14.35 -10.69 1.72
CA HIS A 91 -14.71 -9.29 1.43
C HIS A 91 -15.37 -8.67 2.66
N LEU A 92 -14.89 -7.52 3.10
CA LEU A 92 -15.39 -6.87 4.31
C LEU A 92 -16.41 -5.77 4.02
N PHE A 93 -16.02 -4.83 3.15
CA PHE A 93 -16.82 -3.67 2.75
C PHE A 93 -16.18 -2.96 1.53
N ASP A 94 -16.97 -2.08 0.92
CA ASP A 94 -16.54 -1.17 -0.12
C ASP A 94 -16.31 0.21 0.49
N ILE A 95 -15.22 0.89 0.09
CA ILE A 95 -14.96 2.26 0.54
C ILE A 95 -15.94 3.18 -0.21
N PRO A 96 -16.86 3.87 0.47
CA PRO A 96 -17.87 4.69 -0.21
C PRO A 96 -17.19 5.76 -1.07
N PRO A 97 -17.71 6.07 -2.26
CA PRO A 97 -17.25 7.20 -3.04
C PRO A 97 -17.64 8.48 -2.32
N GLU A 98 -16.75 9.05 -1.52
CA GLU A 98 -16.95 10.37 -0.92
C GLU A 98 -16.85 11.47 -1.99
N GLN A 99 -17.47 12.62 -1.69
CA GLN A 99 -17.29 13.81 -2.51
C GLN A 99 -15.81 14.21 -2.54
N GLY A 100 -15.20 14.23 -3.72
CA GLY A 100 -13.81 14.67 -3.90
C GLY A 100 -12.74 13.57 -3.89
N ILE A 101 -13.13 12.29 -3.87
CA ILE A 101 -12.24 11.13 -4.12
C ILE A 101 -12.63 10.34 -5.38
N GLY A 102 -13.36 10.97 -6.31
CA GLY A 102 -13.69 10.37 -7.59
C GLY A 102 -12.44 9.94 -8.36
N LEU A 103 -12.50 8.79 -9.04
CA LEU A 103 -11.40 8.19 -9.80
C LEU A 103 -10.17 7.80 -8.96
N SER A 104 -10.33 7.61 -7.65
CA SER A 104 -9.24 7.23 -6.76
C SER A 104 -8.80 5.78 -6.95
N GLN A 105 -7.53 5.54 -6.66
CA GLN A 105 -6.89 4.23 -6.63
C GLN A 105 -5.96 4.16 -5.43
N ALA A 106 -6.04 3.07 -4.66
CA ALA A 106 -5.13 2.84 -3.55
C ALA A 106 -3.68 2.70 -4.03
N THR A 107 -2.74 3.26 -3.29
CA THR A 107 -1.28 3.17 -3.55
C THR A 107 -0.54 2.43 -2.45
N SER A 108 -0.97 2.59 -1.19
CA SER A 108 -0.45 1.86 -0.03
C SER A 108 -1.48 1.84 1.09
N GLY A 109 -1.30 0.96 2.08
CA GLY A 109 -2.17 0.93 3.24
C GLY A 109 -1.51 0.31 4.46
N VAL A 110 -2.05 0.62 5.63
CA VAL A 110 -1.56 0.14 6.93
C VAL A 110 -2.71 0.03 7.92
N VAL A 111 -2.67 -0.96 8.82
CA VAL A 111 -3.54 -0.95 10.00
C VAL A 111 -2.83 -0.26 11.16
N ALA A 112 -3.42 0.83 11.63
CA ALA A 112 -3.01 1.57 12.83
C ALA A 112 -4.15 1.55 13.84
N GLY A 113 -3.91 0.93 15.01
CA GLY A 113 -4.96 0.72 16.01
C GLY A 113 -6.12 -0.09 15.45
N LYS A 114 -7.32 0.51 15.42
CA LYS A 114 -8.56 -0.09 14.88
C LYS A 114 -8.87 0.31 13.44
N ARG A 115 -8.01 1.14 12.82
CA ARG A 115 -8.26 1.76 11.53
C ARG A 115 -7.37 1.15 10.46
N LEU A 116 -7.94 0.88 9.30
CA LEU A 116 -7.19 0.72 8.05
C LEU A 116 -7.02 2.09 7.42
N LEU A 117 -5.78 2.54 7.30
CA LEU A 117 -5.42 3.76 6.62
C LEU A 117 -4.96 3.45 5.20
N VAL A 118 -5.45 4.21 4.23
CA VAL A 118 -5.19 3.99 2.81
C VAL A 118 -4.71 5.27 2.16
N CYS A 119 -3.45 5.29 1.74
CA CYS A 119 -2.97 6.29 0.79
C CYS A 119 -3.52 5.95 -0.60
N PHE A 120 -3.85 6.99 -1.34
CA PHE A 120 -4.44 6.86 -2.67
C PHE A 120 -3.84 7.89 -3.62
N GLY A 121 -4.16 7.75 -4.89
CA GLY A 121 -4.00 8.80 -5.89
C GLY A 121 -5.22 8.86 -6.77
N THR A 122 -5.31 9.89 -7.59
CA THR A 122 -6.48 10.18 -8.43
C THR A 122 -6.09 10.14 -9.89
N HIS A 123 -6.94 9.51 -10.71
CA HIS A 123 -6.82 9.56 -12.17
C HIS A 123 -7.48 10.83 -12.72
N GLY A 124 -6.78 11.54 -13.60
CA GLY A 124 -7.25 12.66 -14.41
C GLY A 124 -6.63 12.59 -15.81
N CYS A 125 -5.88 13.62 -16.22
CA CYS A 125 -5.01 13.54 -17.42
C CYS A 125 -3.74 12.68 -17.22
N GLY A 126 -3.69 11.95 -16.10
CA GLY A 126 -2.59 11.12 -15.61
C GLY A 126 -2.93 10.67 -14.19
N PHE A 127 -2.05 9.89 -13.57
CA PHE A 127 -2.21 9.49 -12.17
C PHE A 127 -1.38 10.38 -11.25
N ARG A 128 -2.01 10.94 -10.21
CA ARG A 128 -1.35 11.79 -9.22
C ARG A 128 -1.60 11.23 -7.83
N TRP A 129 -0.52 10.91 -7.11
CA TRP A 129 -0.58 10.57 -5.70
C TRP A 129 -1.12 11.75 -4.87
N GLU A 130 -2.02 11.46 -3.94
CA GLU A 130 -2.57 12.41 -2.98
C GLU A 130 -1.75 12.36 -1.70
N ASN A 131 -1.19 13.50 -1.32
CA ASN A 131 -0.32 13.64 -0.14
C ASN A 131 -0.93 14.55 0.94
N GLY A 132 -2.05 15.21 0.65
CA GLY A 132 -2.77 16.07 1.59
C GLY A 132 -3.92 15.37 2.30
N ARG A 133 -4.30 14.16 1.87
CA ARG A 133 -5.42 13.41 2.43
C ARG A 133 -5.14 11.92 2.50
N ILE A 134 -5.81 11.25 3.42
CA ILE A 134 -5.77 9.79 3.59
C ILE A 134 -7.17 9.27 3.87
N ILE A 135 -7.48 8.07 3.40
CA ILE A 135 -8.75 7.41 3.74
C ILE A 135 -8.53 6.60 5.02
N ALA A 136 -9.35 6.83 6.03
CA ALA A 136 -9.36 6.07 7.28
C ALA A 136 -10.64 5.26 7.37
N CYS A 137 -10.51 3.94 7.45
CA CYS A 137 -11.62 3.02 7.57
C CYS A 137 -11.63 2.34 8.93
N ASP A 138 -12.72 2.48 9.67
CA ASP A 138 -13.00 1.70 10.87
C ASP A 138 -13.34 0.27 10.47
N LEU A 139 -12.51 -0.68 10.90
CA LEU A 139 -12.64 -2.09 10.52
C LEU A 139 -13.78 -2.80 11.25
N GLU A 140 -14.21 -2.30 12.41
CA GLU A 140 -15.28 -2.86 13.23
C GLU A 140 -16.64 -2.35 12.74
N ASN A 141 -16.75 -1.04 12.54
CA ASN A 141 -17.97 -0.36 12.11
C ASN A 141 -18.17 -0.39 10.59
N LYS A 142 -17.12 -0.73 9.82
CA LYS A 142 -17.12 -0.76 8.35
C LYS A 142 -17.48 0.60 7.71
N THR A 143 -17.07 1.67 8.37
CA THR A 143 -17.24 3.04 7.90
C THR A 143 -15.89 3.60 7.49
N CYS A 144 -15.88 4.50 6.50
CA CYS A 144 -14.66 5.21 6.11
C CYS A 144 -14.91 6.71 6.12
N GLU A 145 -13.85 7.47 6.38
CA GLU A 145 -13.80 8.92 6.28
C GLU A 145 -12.49 9.33 5.59
N THR A 146 -12.50 10.46 4.90
CA THR A 146 -11.26 11.10 4.44
C THR A 146 -10.73 12.03 5.53
N LEU A 147 -9.48 11.84 5.94
CA LEU A 147 -8.77 12.70 6.87
C LEU A 147 -7.81 13.63 6.11
N ASP A 148 -7.84 14.91 6.45
CA ASP A 148 -6.84 15.88 5.99
C ASP A 148 -5.52 15.69 6.74
N ILE A 149 -4.41 15.83 6.01
CA ILE A 149 -3.05 15.79 6.54
C ILE A 149 -2.58 17.23 6.71
N ASN A 150 -2.57 17.72 7.95
CA ASN A 150 -2.34 19.13 8.24
C ASN A 150 -0.85 19.43 8.47
N THR A 151 -0.14 19.83 7.40
CA THR A 151 1.30 20.07 7.45
C THR A 151 1.72 21.19 6.50
N ASP A 152 2.72 21.98 6.88
CA ASP A 152 3.35 22.94 5.97
C ASP A 152 4.25 22.25 4.92
N SER A 153 4.68 21.01 5.17
CA SER A 153 5.61 20.27 4.31
C SER A 153 5.19 18.81 4.13
N ALA A 154 5.10 18.35 2.89
CA ALA A 154 4.75 16.98 2.51
C ALA A 154 5.71 16.46 1.43
N PRO A 155 5.79 15.13 1.20
CA PRO A 155 6.62 14.59 0.13
C PRO A 155 6.16 15.13 -1.23
N HIS A 156 7.11 15.55 -2.06
CA HIS A 156 6.81 16.13 -3.38
C HIS A 156 6.62 15.07 -4.48
N TRP A 157 6.52 13.80 -4.10
CA TRP A 157 6.35 12.70 -5.04
C TRP A 157 5.06 12.87 -5.84
N GLY A 158 5.13 12.53 -7.12
CA GLY A 158 3.99 12.35 -8.00
C GLY A 158 3.72 10.87 -8.25
N PHE A 159 2.81 10.61 -9.19
CA PHE A 159 2.51 9.27 -9.68
C PHE A 159 2.04 8.32 -8.56
N ASN A 160 2.86 7.34 -8.16
CA ASN A 160 2.49 6.29 -7.21
C ASN A 160 2.82 6.62 -5.74
N GLY A 161 3.46 7.75 -5.47
CA GLY A 161 3.91 8.12 -4.13
C GLY A 161 5.20 7.39 -3.75
N ALA A 162 5.21 6.80 -2.56
CA ALA A 162 6.38 6.13 -2.01
C ALA A 162 6.72 4.82 -2.75
N ILE A 163 8.01 4.52 -2.92
CA ILE A 163 8.46 3.22 -3.46
C ILE A 163 8.44 2.15 -2.36
N GLY A 164 8.92 2.49 -1.16
CA GLY A 164 8.89 1.63 0.01
C GLY A 164 8.10 2.25 1.15
N TYR A 165 7.45 1.43 1.95
CA TYR A 165 6.72 1.87 3.14
C TYR A 165 6.71 0.79 4.22
N GLY A 166 6.55 1.20 5.48
CA GLY A 166 6.51 0.27 6.62
C GLY A 166 5.99 0.92 7.89
N PHE A 167 5.23 0.17 8.69
CA PHE A 167 4.67 0.64 9.95
C PHE A 167 5.63 0.37 11.11
N MET A 168 6.05 1.43 11.78
CA MET A 168 7.04 1.36 12.85
C MET A 168 6.37 1.00 14.19
N PRO A 169 7.08 0.28 15.09
CA PRO A 169 6.61 0.07 16.46
C PRO A 169 6.33 1.37 17.25
N SER A 170 6.91 2.50 16.82
CA SER A 170 6.63 3.84 17.37
C SER A 170 5.22 4.34 17.05
N GLY A 171 4.49 3.70 16.12
CA GLY A 171 3.21 4.17 15.61
C GLY A 171 3.32 5.09 14.38
N SER A 172 4.53 5.30 13.86
CA SER A 172 4.77 6.10 12.65
C SER A 172 4.67 5.23 11.41
N TRP A 173 3.99 5.70 10.37
CA TRP A 173 4.02 5.06 9.06
C TRP A 173 5.11 5.69 8.19
N VAL A 174 6.18 4.93 7.95
CA VAL A 174 7.32 5.41 7.17
C VAL A 174 7.04 5.22 5.69
N HIS A 175 7.32 6.26 4.91
CA HIS A 175 7.30 6.28 3.46
C HIS A 175 8.69 6.69 2.97
N ALA A 176 9.26 5.91 2.06
CA ALA A 176 10.62 6.08 1.61
C ALA A 176 10.70 6.11 0.09
N CYS A 177 11.35 7.17 -0.38
CA CYS A 177 11.70 7.45 -1.76
C CYS A 177 10.50 7.53 -2.71
N GLY A 178 10.68 8.19 -3.84
CA GLY A 178 9.63 8.30 -4.83
C GLY A 178 10.12 8.97 -6.09
N SER A 179 9.16 9.33 -6.95
CA SER A 179 9.42 10.04 -8.18
C SER A 179 8.79 11.41 -8.14
N VAL A 180 9.59 12.46 -8.33
CA VAL A 180 9.10 13.84 -8.47
C VAL A 180 8.94 14.16 -9.95
N PRO A 181 7.77 14.62 -10.42
CA PRO A 181 7.56 15.00 -11.82
C PRO A 181 8.54 16.07 -12.29
N GLN A 182 9.03 15.92 -13.53
CA GLN A 182 9.88 16.90 -14.21
C GLN A 182 9.37 17.14 -15.64
N GLY A 183 8.87 18.34 -15.89
CA GLY A 183 8.24 18.66 -17.18
C GLY A 183 6.95 17.86 -17.42
N MET A 184 6.61 17.62 -18.68
CA MET A 184 5.34 16.97 -19.06
C MET A 184 5.37 15.44 -18.96
N THR A 185 6.53 14.82 -19.15
CA THR A 185 6.67 13.35 -19.26
C THR A 185 7.79 12.76 -18.41
N GLY A 186 8.63 13.61 -17.81
CA GLY A 186 9.78 13.17 -17.03
C GLY A 186 9.45 13.02 -15.55
N SER A 187 10.33 12.31 -14.87
CA SER A 187 10.44 12.29 -13.42
C SER A 187 11.92 12.27 -13.03
N ARG A 188 12.20 12.72 -11.81
CA ARG A 188 13.47 12.44 -11.14
C ARG A 188 13.21 11.59 -9.90
N TYR A 189 14.13 10.70 -9.60
CA TYR A 189 14.16 10.03 -8.31
C TYR A 189 14.35 11.07 -7.18
N ASP A 190 13.61 10.87 -6.10
CA ASP A 190 13.79 11.58 -4.85
C ASP A 190 13.93 10.55 -3.72
N GLY A 191 15.12 10.50 -3.11
CA GLY A 191 15.44 9.53 -2.06
C GLY A 191 15.06 10.00 -0.65
N SER A 192 14.18 10.99 -0.52
CA SER A 192 13.72 11.48 0.78
C SER A 192 12.95 10.40 1.56
N ILE A 193 12.99 10.47 2.88
CA ILE A 193 12.25 9.57 3.77
C ILE A 193 11.37 10.43 4.68
N TRP A 194 10.11 10.01 4.82
CA TRP A 194 9.08 10.73 5.54
C TRP A 194 8.33 9.80 6.49
N GLU A 195 7.91 10.35 7.62
CA GLU A 195 7.00 9.69 8.56
C GLU A 195 5.64 10.36 8.47
N LEU A 196 4.59 9.57 8.33
CA LEU A 196 3.23 9.98 8.66
C LEU A 196 2.96 9.59 10.11
N ASN A 197 2.77 10.61 10.95
CA ASN A 197 2.56 10.47 12.39
C ASN A 197 1.10 10.81 12.75
N ASN A 198 0.74 10.60 14.03
CA ASN A 198 -0.58 10.97 14.58
C ASN A 198 -1.75 10.30 13.84
N LEU A 199 -1.57 9.03 13.49
CA LEU A 199 -2.49 8.24 12.67
C LEU A 199 -3.87 8.01 13.29
N ASP A 200 -3.97 8.09 14.62
CA ASP A 200 -5.22 7.96 15.36
C ASP A 200 -5.96 9.30 15.55
N SER A 201 -5.37 10.42 15.14
CA SER A 201 -5.94 11.76 15.31
C SER A 201 -5.86 12.58 14.02
N THR A 202 -5.02 13.62 13.99
CA THR A 202 -4.79 14.46 12.81
C THR A 202 -3.44 14.09 12.22
N PRO A 203 -3.41 13.33 11.10
CA PRO A 203 -2.15 12.87 10.54
C PRO A 203 -1.26 14.02 10.10
N SER A 204 0.06 13.82 10.22
CA SER A 204 1.04 14.84 9.83
C SER A 204 2.33 14.21 9.33
N TRP A 205 2.82 14.73 8.21
CA TRP A 205 4.11 14.43 7.61
C TRP A 205 5.26 15.07 8.39
N LYS A 206 6.34 14.32 8.50
CA LYS A 206 7.63 14.78 9.02
C LYS A 206 8.74 14.20 8.16
N GLN A 207 9.54 15.05 7.54
CA GLN A 207 10.73 14.61 6.82
C GLN A 207 11.82 14.16 7.81
N LEU A 208 12.49 13.07 7.50
CA LEU A 208 13.68 12.64 8.25
C LEU A 208 14.95 13.26 7.66
N ASN A 209 15.94 13.54 8.51
CA ASN A 209 17.25 14.09 8.11
C ASN A 209 18.18 13.04 7.50
N THR A 210 17.60 12.09 6.76
CA THR A 210 18.28 10.96 6.13
C THR A 210 17.57 10.62 4.82
N GLY A 211 18.24 9.90 3.94
CA GLY A 211 17.73 9.58 2.62
C GLY A 211 18.81 9.05 1.69
N PHE A 212 18.49 8.99 0.41
CA PHE A 212 19.36 8.44 -0.62
C PHE A 212 19.63 9.44 -1.73
N SER A 213 20.83 9.37 -2.31
CA SER A 213 21.21 10.08 -3.51
C SER A 213 20.52 9.51 -4.75
N SER A 214 20.53 10.26 -5.86
CA SER A 214 19.81 9.90 -7.08
C SER A 214 20.35 8.68 -7.82
N ASP A 215 21.58 8.24 -7.55
CA ASP A 215 22.17 7.01 -8.09
C ASP A 215 21.67 5.73 -7.37
N MET A 216 20.89 5.89 -6.30
CA MET A 216 20.27 4.81 -5.55
C MET A 216 18.82 4.53 -5.99
N GLU A 217 18.43 4.95 -7.18
CA GLU A 217 17.12 4.62 -7.75
C GLU A 217 17.00 3.10 -7.96
N GLY A 218 15.99 2.50 -7.34
CA GLY A 218 15.71 1.08 -7.42
C GLY A 218 14.66 0.63 -6.41
N GLU A 219 14.77 -0.62 -5.95
CA GLU A 219 13.85 -1.20 -4.97
C GLU A 219 14.14 -0.66 -3.57
N VAL A 220 13.08 -0.34 -2.82
CA VAL A 220 13.18 0.23 -1.47
C VAL A 220 12.46 -0.65 -0.47
N VAL A 221 13.14 -0.99 0.62
CA VAL A 221 12.62 -1.85 1.69
C VAL A 221 12.73 -1.13 3.03
N VAL A 222 11.65 -1.10 3.79
CA VAL A 222 11.63 -0.57 5.17
C VAL A 222 11.68 -1.73 6.14
N ASP A 223 12.81 -1.90 6.83
CA ASP A 223 13.00 -2.86 7.92
C ASP A 223 12.54 -2.23 9.23
N THR A 224 11.25 -2.43 9.53
CA THR A 224 10.58 -1.86 10.70
C THR A 224 11.09 -2.42 12.02
N LYS A 225 11.68 -3.62 12.01
CA LYS A 225 12.25 -4.26 13.20
C LYS A 225 13.54 -3.58 13.64
N HIS A 226 14.38 -3.17 12.70
CA HIS A 226 15.68 -2.56 13.00
C HIS A 226 15.71 -1.05 12.80
N GLY A 227 14.63 -0.44 12.28
CA GLY A 227 14.59 0.99 11.98
C GLY A 227 15.57 1.36 10.88
N VAL A 228 15.56 0.60 9.79
CA VAL A 228 16.46 0.82 8.65
C VAL A 228 15.69 0.80 7.34
N VAL A 229 15.91 1.80 6.50
CA VAL A 229 15.52 1.77 5.09
C VAL A 229 16.70 1.30 4.26
N TYR A 230 16.44 0.36 3.35
CA TYR A 230 17.39 -0.09 2.34
C TYR A 230 16.92 0.42 0.97
N SER A 231 17.85 0.95 0.17
CA SER A 231 17.62 1.17 -1.26
C SER A 231 18.61 0.34 -2.06
N VAL A 232 18.11 -0.43 -3.04
CA VAL A 232 18.91 -1.29 -3.90
C VAL A 232 19.09 -0.60 -5.24
N GLY A 233 20.15 0.18 -5.37
CA GLY A 233 20.54 0.81 -6.62
C GLY A 233 21.22 -0.19 -7.58
N LYS A 234 21.50 0.25 -8.80
CA LYS A 234 22.08 -0.60 -9.86
C LYS A 234 23.45 -1.19 -9.50
N THR A 235 24.24 -0.49 -8.69
CA THR A 235 25.63 -0.85 -8.38
C THR A 235 25.92 -1.03 -6.90
N GLN A 236 24.99 -0.66 -6.00
CA GLN A 236 25.22 -0.65 -4.56
C GLN A 236 23.90 -0.69 -3.78
N ILE A 237 24.00 -1.07 -2.50
CA ILE A 237 22.89 -1.06 -1.54
C ILE A 237 23.12 0.07 -0.54
N GLY A 238 22.23 1.06 -0.54
CA GLY A 238 22.20 2.13 0.45
C GLY A 238 21.49 1.69 1.73
N LYS A 239 21.89 2.26 2.87
CA LYS A 239 21.23 2.06 4.17
C LYS A 239 21.02 3.40 4.87
N ALA A 240 19.80 3.66 5.32
CA ALA A 240 19.43 4.85 6.09
C ALA A 240 18.79 4.41 7.41
N LYS A 241 19.40 4.77 8.54
CA LYS A 241 18.81 4.52 9.86
C LYS A 241 17.73 5.57 10.13
N ILE A 242 16.58 5.13 10.63
CA ILE A 242 15.40 5.96 10.93
C ILE A 242 14.98 5.78 12.37
#